data_AF-A0A101WXG6-F1
#
_entry.id   AF-A0A101WXG6-F1
#
_cell.length_a   1.000
_cell.length_b   1.000
_cell.length_c   1.000
_cell.angle_alpha   90.00
_cell.angle_beta   90.00
_cell.angle_gamma   90.00
#
_symmetry.space_group_name_H-M   'P 1'
#
loop_
_entity.id
_entity.type
_entity.pdbx_description
1 polymer ?
#
loop_
_entity_poly.entity_id
_entity_poly.type
_entity_poly.pdbx_seq_one_letter_code
_entity_poly.pdbx_strand_id
1 'polypeptide(L)'
;MAPNPIRIPVAFIDPVIGDLGGPPESSRWIEERRAAFMNAVRGEYSSVDFEFYDIRDLVDVQEFLNREGNAVGYVVVSLNSIMGYIDPIIRSGKPVIIVAEAYAGAGEFMLGLSKAVDEGYPVIGVATRDITSKYAISKIKYLIALAKLKNSKVLFVVSPSLKSHLTWQFGPNTDMYSVLRLIQSITGVTPIIMDANEFRARFFDNVDQREAEAVAEPGLGMRRLFMTIRERKS
;
A
#
# COMPACT_ATOMS: atom_id res chain seq x y z
N MET A 1 12.76 -13.61 8.66
CA MET A 1 11.83 -13.69 7.51
C MET A 1 11.96 -12.39 6.74
N ALA A 2 12.35 -12.45 5.47
CA ALA A 2 12.24 -11.27 4.60
C ALA A 2 10.74 -10.88 4.54
N PRO A 3 10.40 -9.58 4.54
CA PRO A 3 9.01 -9.17 4.36
C PRO A 3 8.52 -9.73 3.02
N ASN A 4 7.29 -10.28 2.99
CA ASN A 4 6.68 -10.64 1.72
C ASN A 4 6.69 -9.42 0.79
N PRO A 5 7.07 -9.59 -0.48
CA PRO A 5 7.06 -8.49 -1.43
C PRO A 5 5.65 -7.90 -1.50
N ILE A 6 5.57 -6.58 -1.58
CA ILE A 6 4.30 -5.88 -1.71
C ILE A 6 3.78 -6.21 -3.11
N ARG A 7 2.68 -6.96 -3.20
CA ARG A 7 2.03 -7.29 -4.46
C ARG A 7 0.98 -6.25 -4.81
N ILE A 8 1.05 -5.68 -6.01
CA ILE A 8 0.08 -4.71 -6.54
C ILE A 8 -0.42 -5.21 -7.90
N PRO A 9 -1.68 -5.66 -7.98
CA PRO A 9 -2.31 -5.97 -9.26
C PRO A 9 -2.62 -4.69 -10.05
N VAL A 10 -2.41 -4.79 -11.36
CA VAL A 10 -2.62 -3.74 -12.36
C VAL A 10 -3.54 -4.27 -13.44
N ALA A 11 -4.70 -3.64 -13.61
CA ALA A 11 -5.67 -3.95 -14.64
C ALA A 11 -5.57 -2.93 -15.79
N PHE A 12 -5.23 -3.37 -16.99
CA PHE A 12 -5.31 -2.56 -18.20
C PHE A 12 -6.70 -2.70 -18.81
N ILE A 13 -7.45 -1.61 -18.89
CA ILE A 13 -8.70 -1.57 -19.65
C ILE A 13 -8.34 -1.28 -21.11
N ASP A 14 -8.36 -2.33 -21.93
CA ASP A 14 -7.79 -2.33 -23.27
C ASP A 14 -8.58 -3.08 -24.36
N PRO A 15 -9.93 -2.97 -24.44
CA PRO A 15 -10.67 -3.47 -25.59
C PRO A 15 -10.06 -2.97 -26.90
N VAL A 16 -9.88 -3.89 -27.85
CA VAL A 16 -9.21 -3.61 -29.13
C VAL A 16 -10.09 -2.85 -30.13
N ILE A 17 -11.38 -2.69 -29.82
CA ILE A 17 -12.34 -1.88 -30.58
C ILE A 17 -12.87 -0.79 -29.66
N GLY A 18 -12.87 0.47 -30.11
CA GLY A 18 -13.37 1.60 -29.32
C GLY A 18 -13.00 2.94 -29.95
N ASP A 19 -12.65 3.91 -29.10
CA ASP A 19 -12.31 5.28 -29.52
C ASP A 19 -11.04 5.35 -30.37
N LEU A 20 -10.15 4.35 -30.24
CA LEU A 20 -8.96 4.16 -31.08
C LEU A 20 -9.26 3.55 -32.46
N GLY A 21 -10.53 3.26 -32.78
CA GLY A 21 -10.92 2.52 -33.98
C GLY A 21 -10.85 1.01 -33.76
N GLY A 22 -10.25 0.29 -34.71
CA GLY A 22 -10.14 -1.17 -34.67
C GLY A 22 -8.77 -1.70 -35.10
N PRO A 23 -8.55 -3.02 -34.96
CA PRO A 23 -7.29 -3.64 -35.34
C PRO A 23 -6.95 -3.42 -36.82
N PRO A 24 -5.64 -3.35 -37.17
CA PRO A 24 -4.48 -3.69 -36.33
C PRO A 24 -3.90 -2.51 -35.52
N GLU A 25 -4.22 -1.26 -35.87
CA GLU A 25 -3.57 -0.08 -35.30
C GLU A 25 -3.89 0.12 -33.81
N SER A 26 -5.14 -0.14 -33.40
CA SER A 26 -5.53 -0.06 -31.99
C SER A 26 -4.74 -1.06 -31.13
N SER A 27 -4.56 -2.29 -31.61
CA SER A 27 -3.79 -3.34 -30.93
C SER A 27 -2.33 -2.95 -30.74
N ARG A 28 -1.68 -2.45 -31.81
CA ARG A 28 -0.28 -2.00 -31.74
C ARG A 28 -0.11 -0.87 -30.73
N TRP A 29 -0.98 0.14 -30.77
CA TRP A 29 -0.91 1.28 -29.86
C TRP A 29 -1.09 0.85 -28.39
N ILE A 30 -2.05 -0.06 -28.13
CA ILE A 30 -2.30 -0.60 -26.78
C ILE A 30 -1.07 -1.35 -26.27
N GLU A 31 -0.50 -2.26 -27.08
CA GLU A 31 0.68 -3.04 -26.70
C GLU A 31 1.87 -2.16 -26.37
N GLU A 32 2.14 -1.13 -27.18
CA GLU A 32 3.22 -0.17 -26.96
C GLU A 32 3.03 0.59 -25.63
N ARG A 33 1.83 1.10 -25.36
CA ARG A 33 1.54 1.87 -24.13
C ARG A 33 1.56 1.00 -22.88
N ARG A 34 1.04 -0.22 -22.97
CA ARG A 34 1.10 -1.21 -21.91
C ARG A 34 2.53 -1.57 -21.55
N ALA A 35 3.35 -1.92 -22.54
CA ALA A 35 4.76 -2.24 -22.32
C ALA A 35 5.52 -1.07 -21.70
N ALA A 36 5.29 0.16 -22.17
CA ALA A 36 5.88 1.36 -21.62
C ALA A 36 5.51 1.57 -20.13
N PHE A 37 4.23 1.41 -19.79
CA PHE A 37 3.76 1.53 -18.40
C PHE A 37 4.37 0.43 -17.50
N MET A 38 4.35 -0.82 -17.94
CA MET A 38 4.93 -1.95 -17.20
C MET A 38 6.41 -1.73 -16.88
N ASN A 39 7.19 -1.26 -17.86
CA ASN A 39 8.61 -0.96 -17.67
C ASN A 39 8.81 0.22 -16.71
N ALA A 40 7.99 1.27 -16.82
CA ALA A 40 8.12 2.44 -15.98
C ALA A 40 7.82 2.13 -14.49
N VAL A 41 6.75 1.37 -14.20
CA VAL A 41 6.41 1.03 -12.80
C VAL A 41 7.41 0.05 -12.18
N ARG A 42 7.91 -0.93 -12.95
CA ARG A 42 8.96 -1.85 -12.49
C ARG A 42 10.29 -1.13 -12.25
N GLY A 43 10.61 -0.13 -13.07
CA GLY A 43 11.80 0.69 -12.90
C GLY A 43 11.74 1.58 -11.66
N GLU A 44 10.62 2.26 -11.45
CA GLU A 44 10.44 3.17 -10.31
C GLU A 44 10.28 2.41 -8.97
N TYR A 45 9.62 1.25 -8.98
CA TYR A 45 9.28 0.48 -7.78
C TYR A 45 9.78 -0.97 -7.84
N SER A 46 11.11 -1.14 -7.91
CA SER A 46 11.76 -2.46 -8.03
C SER A 46 11.50 -3.44 -6.87
N SER A 47 11.07 -2.95 -5.71
CA SER A 47 10.72 -3.78 -4.54
C SER A 47 9.25 -4.22 -4.51
N VAL A 48 8.46 -3.87 -5.52
CA VAL A 48 7.03 -4.18 -5.62
C VAL A 48 6.84 -5.26 -6.68
N ASP A 49 6.04 -6.26 -6.35
CA ASP A 49 5.63 -7.31 -7.27
C ASP A 49 4.37 -6.88 -8.01
N PHE A 50 4.52 -6.48 -9.27
CA PHE A 50 3.40 -6.05 -10.11
C PHE A 50 2.89 -7.23 -10.93
N GLU A 51 1.60 -7.52 -10.78
CA GLU A 51 0.90 -8.49 -11.61
C GLU A 51 -0.05 -7.76 -12.56
N PHE A 52 0.05 -8.07 -13.85
CA PHE A 52 -0.63 -7.33 -14.91
C PHE A 52 -1.72 -8.18 -15.54
N TYR A 53 -2.88 -7.58 -15.72
CA TYR A 53 -4.07 -8.19 -16.31
C TYR A 53 -4.58 -7.31 -17.43
N ASP A 54 -5.11 -7.95 -18.47
CA ASP A 54 -5.75 -7.29 -19.59
C ASP A 54 -7.26 -7.48 -19.42
N ILE A 55 -8.02 -6.39 -19.56
CA ILE A 55 -9.47 -6.37 -19.39
C ILE A 55 -10.09 -5.85 -20.67
N ARG A 56 -10.73 -6.76 -21.40
CA ARG A 56 -11.37 -6.51 -22.70
C ARG A 56 -12.87 -6.70 -22.64
N ASP A 57 -13.37 -7.44 -21.66
CA ASP A 57 -14.78 -7.63 -21.40
C ASP A 57 -15.11 -7.80 -19.89
N LEU A 58 -16.39 -8.02 -19.58
CA LEU A 58 -16.86 -8.21 -18.21
C LEU A 58 -16.41 -9.54 -17.58
N VAL A 59 -16.09 -10.55 -18.39
CA VAL A 59 -15.57 -11.83 -17.88
C VAL A 59 -14.17 -11.60 -17.33
N ASP A 60 -13.34 -10.84 -18.04
CA ASP A 60 -12.00 -10.46 -17.57
C ASP A 60 -12.07 -9.67 -16.25
N VAL A 61 -13.03 -8.73 -16.12
CA VAL A 61 -13.25 -7.99 -14.87
C VAL A 61 -13.57 -8.94 -13.72
N GLN A 62 -14.46 -9.91 -13.97
CA GLN A 62 -14.86 -10.89 -12.95
C GLN A 62 -13.69 -11.80 -12.56
N GLU A 63 -12.91 -12.27 -13.52
CA GLU A 63 -11.71 -13.07 -13.27
C GLU A 63 -10.67 -12.29 -12.45
N PHE A 64 -10.42 -11.03 -12.83
CA PHE A 64 -9.53 -10.14 -12.10
C PHE A 64 -9.95 -9.99 -10.64
N LEU A 65 -11.22 -9.66 -10.39
CA LEU A 65 -11.75 -9.48 -9.02
C LEU A 65 -11.71 -10.77 -8.21
N ASN A 66 -11.95 -11.92 -8.82
CA ASN A 66 -11.88 -13.22 -8.16
C ASN A 66 -10.46 -13.59 -7.75
N ARG A 67 -9.47 -13.36 -8.61
CA ARG A 67 -8.05 -13.62 -8.32
C ARG A 67 -7.50 -12.64 -7.28
N GLU A 68 -7.89 -11.38 -7.41
CA GLU A 68 -7.28 -10.26 -6.68
C GLU A 68 -8.11 -9.73 -5.50
N GLY A 69 -9.13 -10.45 -5.05
CA GLY A 69 -10.01 -10.02 -3.95
C GLY A 69 -9.27 -9.76 -2.62
N ASN A 70 -8.13 -10.39 -2.40
CA ASN A 70 -7.31 -10.22 -1.19
C ASN A 70 -6.29 -9.07 -1.29
N ALA A 71 -6.15 -8.44 -2.45
CA ALA A 71 -5.23 -7.32 -2.63
C ALA A 71 -5.56 -6.14 -1.70
N VAL A 72 -4.54 -5.31 -1.46
CA VAL A 72 -4.67 -4.06 -0.69
C VAL A 72 -5.42 -3.01 -1.50
N GLY A 73 -5.31 -3.06 -2.82
CA GLY A 73 -5.98 -2.17 -3.77
C GLY A 73 -5.50 -2.45 -5.19
N TYR A 74 -6.05 -1.70 -6.14
CA TYR A 74 -5.86 -1.92 -7.57
C TYR A 74 -5.27 -0.69 -8.25
N VAL A 75 -4.38 -0.90 -9.21
CA VAL A 75 -4.09 0.12 -10.23
C VAL A 75 -4.90 -0.23 -11.46
N VAL A 76 -5.63 0.73 -11.99
CA VAL A 76 -6.41 0.56 -13.22
C VAL A 76 -5.86 1.53 -14.26
N VAL A 77 -5.37 1.01 -15.37
CA VAL A 77 -4.85 1.81 -16.48
C VAL A 77 -5.88 1.78 -17.61
N SER A 78 -6.58 2.90 -17.81
CA SER A 78 -7.57 3.00 -18.89
C SER A 78 -6.90 3.48 -20.17
N LEU A 79 -6.76 2.56 -21.13
CA LEU A 79 -6.11 2.84 -22.42
C LEU A 79 -7.14 3.09 -23.52
N ASN A 80 -8.28 2.38 -23.49
CA ASN A 80 -9.37 2.53 -24.45
C ASN A 80 -10.65 2.01 -23.80
N SER A 81 -11.70 2.80 -23.61
CA SER A 81 -12.96 2.22 -23.11
C SER A 81 -14.17 3.16 -23.16
N ILE A 82 -15.31 2.56 -23.53
CA ILE A 82 -16.65 3.18 -23.51
C ILE A 82 -17.65 2.29 -22.72
N MET A 83 -17.19 1.17 -22.15
CA MET A 83 -18.06 0.05 -21.74
C MET A 83 -18.28 -0.08 -20.22
N GLY A 84 -17.65 0.75 -19.39
CA GLY A 84 -17.89 0.77 -17.94
C GLY A 84 -17.27 -0.40 -17.17
N TYR A 85 -16.15 -0.94 -17.64
CA TYR A 85 -15.36 -1.99 -16.98
C TYR A 85 -14.66 -1.50 -15.70
N ILE A 86 -14.43 -0.19 -15.55
CA ILE A 86 -13.87 0.39 -14.32
C ILE A 86 -14.86 0.30 -13.14
N ASP A 87 -16.16 0.41 -13.40
CA ASP A 87 -17.19 0.53 -12.36
C ASP A 87 -17.21 -0.67 -11.39
N PRO A 88 -17.25 -1.93 -11.85
CA PRO A 88 -17.20 -3.09 -10.95
C PRO A 88 -15.91 -3.14 -10.12
N ILE A 89 -14.79 -2.69 -10.68
CA ILE A 89 -13.49 -2.66 -9.97
C ILE A 89 -13.54 -1.65 -8.82
N ILE A 90 -14.08 -0.46 -9.06
CA ILE A 90 -14.27 0.53 -7.99
C ILE A 90 -15.26 0.00 -6.93
N ARG A 91 -16.37 -0.58 -7.38
CA ARG A 91 -17.43 -1.10 -6.50
C ARG A 91 -17.00 -2.29 -5.62
N SER A 92 -15.81 -2.86 -5.85
CA SER A 92 -15.18 -3.80 -4.92
C SER A 92 -14.94 -3.22 -3.51
N GLY A 93 -14.96 -1.89 -3.35
CA GLY A 93 -14.69 -1.21 -2.08
C GLY A 93 -13.21 -1.13 -1.72
N LYS A 94 -12.33 -1.67 -2.55
CA LYS A 94 -10.88 -1.57 -2.37
C LYS A 94 -10.37 -0.20 -2.83
N PRO A 95 -9.27 0.30 -2.24
CA PRO A 95 -8.55 1.43 -2.80
C PRO A 95 -8.20 1.23 -4.28
N VAL A 96 -8.59 2.17 -5.15
CA VAL A 96 -8.31 2.12 -6.59
C VAL A 96 -7.57 3.38 -7.04
N ILE A 97 -6.49 3.19 -7.79
CA ILE A 97 -5.78 4.27 -8.48
C ILE A 97 -6.03 4.13 -9.98
N ILE A 98 -6.69 5.10 -10.58
CA ILE A 98 -6.96 5.12 -12.01
C ILE A 98 -5.96 6.02 -12.73
N VAL A 99 -5.28 5.47 -13.73
CA VAL A 99 -4.42 6.20 -14.66
C VAL A 99 -5.06 6.10 -16.05
N ALA A 100 -5.69 7.16 -16.50
CA ALA A 100 -6.38 7.19 -17.79
C ALA A 100 -5.54 7.91 -18.84
N GLU A 101 -5.45 7.33 -20.04
CA GLU A 101 -4.95 8.04 -21.19
C GLU A 101 -5.96 9.11 -21.63
N ALA A 102 -5.48 10.32 -21.89
CA ALA A 102 -6.32 11.50 -22.04
C ALA A 102 -7.27 11.48 -23.25
N TYR A 103 -6.98 10.73 -24.31
CA TYR A 103 -7.79 10.70 -25.52
C TYR A 103 -8.74 9.51 -25.56
N ALA A 104 -8.24 8.30 -25.28
CA ALA A 104 -9.03 7.07 -25.42
C ALA A 104 -9.51 6.47 -24.09
N GLY A 105 -8.89 6.83 -22.97
CA GLY A 105 -9.27 6.34 -21.63
C GLY A 105 -10.06 7.35 -20.78
N ALA A 106 -10.08 8.63 -21.18
CA ALA A 106 -10.64 9.70 -20.35
C ALA A 106 -12.17 9.66 -20.23
N GLY A 107 -12.88 9.13 -21.23
CA GLY A 107 -14.34 9.05 -21.21
C GLY A 107 -14.87 8.24 -20.03
N GLU A 108 -14.41 6.99 -19.92
CA GLU A 108 -14.77 6.10 -18.81
C GLU A 108 -14.26 6.63 -17.46
N PHE A 109 -13.06 7.19 -17.45
CA PHE A 109 -12.47 7.82 -16.26
C PHE A 109 -13.38 8.89 -15.66
N MET A 110 -13.88 9.84 -16.46
CA MET A 110 -14.69 10.94 -15.94
C MET A 110 -16.03 10.45 -15.39
N LEU A 111 -16.66 9.51 -16.09
CA LEU A 111 -17.96 8.97 -15.70
C LEU A 111 -17.87 8.14 -14.41
N GLY A 112 -16.88 7.24 -14.33
CA GLY A 112 -16.69 6.36 -13.19
C GLY A 112 -16.16 7.10 -11.95
N LEU A 113 -15.19 8.01 -12.12
CA LEU A 113 -14.53 8.65 -10.98
C LEU A 113 -15.46 9.58 -10.21
N SER A 114 -16.19 10.48 -10.89
CA SER A 114 -17.05 11.47 -10.22
C SER A 114 -18.10 10.77 -9.35
N LYS A 115 -18.79 9.80 -9.94
CA LYS A 115 -19.81 9.01 -9.26
C LYS A 115 -19.23 8.22 -8.09
N ALA A 116 -18.08 7.60 -8.27
CA ALA A 116 -17.44 6.83 -7.21
C ALA A 116 -17.00 7.70 -6.02
N VAL A 117 -16.49 8.90 -6.28
CA VAL A 117 -16.15 9.86 -5.23
C VAL A 117 -17.40 10.29 -4.45
N ASP A 118 -18.49 10.60 -5.15
CA ASP A 118 -19.77 10.97 -4.53
C ASP A 118 -20.38 9.81 -3.71
N GLU A 119 -20.22 8.56 -4.17
CA GLU A 119 -20.63 7.34 -3.46
C GLU A 119 -19.67 6.96 -2.30
N GLY A 120 -18.57 7.69 -2.09
CA GLY A 120 -17.64 7.50 -0.98
C GLY A 120 -16.63 6.36 -1.17
N TYR A 121 -16.42 5.89 -2.40
CA TYR A 121 -15.40 4.87 -2.68
C TYR A 121 -13.97 5.43 -2.58
N PRO A 122 -12.99 4.65 -2.12
CA PRO A 122 -11.60 5.07 -1.96
C PRO A 122 -10.85 5.08 -3.30
N VAL A 123 -11.27 5.95 -4.23
CA VAL A 123 -10.70 6.06 -5.57
C VAL A 123 -9.96 7.37 -5.75
N ILE A 124 -8.82 7.32 -6.43
CA ILE A 124 -8.15 8.51 -6.96
C ILE A 124 -7.83 8.30 -8.43
N GLY A 125 -7.78 9.39 -9.18
CA GLY A 125 -7.65 9.35 -10.62
C GLY A 125 -6.72 10.39 -11.21
N VAL A 126 -6.04 10.05 -12.29
CA VAL A 126 -5.31 10.99 -13.15
C VAL A 126 -5.57 10.67 -14.61
N ALA A 127 -6.01 11.67 -15.37
CA ALA A 127 -6.03 11.63 -16.83
C ALA A 127 -4.81 12.37 -17.38
N THR A 128 -4.04 11.74 -18.27
CA THR A 128 -2.81 12.31 -18.83
C THR A 128 -2.51 11.74 -20.22
N ARG A 129 -1.86 12.52 -21.08
CA ARG A 129 -1.35 12.03 -22.38
C ARG A 129 -0.16 11.07 -22.23
N ASP A 130 0.57 11.25 -21.13
CA ASP A 130 1.71 10.41 -20.76
C ASP A 130 1.41 9.68 -19.45
N ILE A 131 0.91 8.46 -19.58
CA ILE A 131 0.62 7.54 -18.48
C ILE A 131 1.90 7.07 -17.76
N THR A 132 3.07 7.24 -18.38
CA THR A 132 4.37 6.91 -17.80
C THR A 132 5.01 8.07 -17.05
N SER A 133 4.36 9.24 -17.05
CA SER A 133 4.86 10.42 -16.34
C SER A 133 5.04 10.14 -14.85
N LYS A 134 6.07 10.76 -14.25
CA LYS A 134 6.30 10.70 -12.80
C LYS A 134 5.06 11.13 -12.01
N TYR A 135 4.28 12.08 -12.53
CA TYR A 135 3.04 12.51 -11.89
C TYR A 135 2.04 11.35 -11.74
N ALA A 136 1.80 10.58 -12.81
CA ALA A 136 0.88 9.44 -12.79
C ALA A 136 1.42 8.28 -11.95
N ILE A 137 2.65 7.85 -12.21
CA ILE A 137 3.27 6.71 -11.52
C ILE A 137 3.41 6.97 -10.02
N SER A 138 3.72 8.21 -9.61
CA SER A 138 3.91 8.55 -8.20
C SER A 138 2.69 8.31 -7.32
N LYS A 139 1.48 8.16 -7.90
CA LYS A 139 0.26 7.85 -7.15
C LYS A 139 0.30 6.43 -6.58
N ILE A 140 0.97 5.49 -7.26
CA ILE A 140 1.08 4.08 -6.84
C ILE A 140 1.68 3.95 -5.43
N LYS A 141 2.51 4.92 -5.01
CA LYS A 141 3.06 4.97 -3.65
C LYS A 141 2.00 4.93 -2.53
N TYR A 142 0.76 5.37 -2.80
CA TYR A 142 -0.31 5.32 -1.82
C TYR A 142 -0.73 3.87 -1.52
N LEU A 143 -0.86 3.02 -2.55
CA LEU A 143 -1.12 1.58 -2.35
C LEU A 143 0.06 0.89 -1.65
N ILE A 144 1.29 1.27 -2.01
CA ILE A 144 2.50 0.78 -1.32
C ILE A 144 2.46 1.15 0.17
N ALA A 145 2.10 2.39 0.49
CA ALA A 145 1.99 2.85 1.87
C ALA A 145 0.90 2.09 2.64
N LEU A 146 -0.28 1.89 2.03
CA LEU A 146 -1.37 1.09 2.62
C LEU A 146 -0.94 -0.36 2.87
N ALA A 147 -0.20 -0.96 1.94
CA ALA A 147 0.31 -2.32 2.11
C ALA A 147 1.32 -2.41 3.26
N LYS A 148 2.21 -1.41 3.38
CA LYS A 148 3.15 -1.32 4.51
C LYS A 148 2.42 -1.16 5.84
N LEU A 149 1.40 -0.31 5.90
CA LEU A 149 0.60 -0.12 7.12
C LEU A 149 -0.14 -1.39 7.53
N LYS A 150 -0.81 -2.07 6.59
CA LYS A 150 -1.49 -3.35 6.83
C LYS A 150 -0.56 -4.45 7.35
N ASN A 151 0.71 -4.42 6.94
CA ASN A 151 1.73 -5.37 7.37
C ASN A 151 2.53 -4.90 8.60
N SER A 152 2.29 -3.68 9.09
CA SER A 152 3.00 -3.11 10.22
C SER A 152 2.47 -3.63 11.55
N LYS A 153 3.38 -3.77 12.52
CA LYS A 153 3.09 -4.19 13.89
C LYS A 153 3.59 -3.13 14.85
N VAL A 154 2.79 -2.77 15.85
CA VAL A 154 3.18 -1.86 16.93
C VAL A 154 3.16 -2.62 18.24
N LEU A 155 4.31 -2.67 18.93
CA LEU A 155 4.44 -3.31 20.24
C LEU A 155 4.20 -2.28 21.33
N PHE A 156 3.17 -2.50 22.14
CA PHE A 156 2.90 -1.76 23.36
C PHE A 156 3.45 -2.55 24.54
N VAL A 157 4.49 -2.02 25.19
CA VAL A 157 5.02 -2.56 26.45
C VAL A 157 4.34 -1.84 27.60
N VAL A 158 3.60 -2.58 28.42
CA VAL A 158 2.78 -2.06 29.51
C VAL A 158 3.14 -2.70 30.84
N SER A 159 2.69 -2.10 31.95
CA SER A 159 2.80 -2.77 33.25
C SER A 159 1.95 -4.06 33.27
N PRO A 160 2.32 -5.07 34.07
CA PRO A 160 1.50 -6.28 34.22
C PRO A 160 0.06 -5.98 34.62
N SER A 161 -0.14 -5.01 35.51
CA SER A 161 -1.47 -4.55 35.94
C SER A 161 -2.28 -3.96 34.79
N LEU A 162 -1.67 -3.15 33.92
CA LEU A 162 -2.34 -2.55 32.77
C LEU A 162 -2.64 -3.59 31.69
N LYS A 163 -1.75 -4.57 31.45
CA LYS A 163 -2.03 -5.69 30.54
C LYS A 163 -3.27 -6.47 30.95
N SER A 164 -3.44 -6.73 32.25
CA SER A 164 -4.65 -7.36 32.79
C SER A 164 -5.89 -6.48 32.58
N HIS A 165 -5.82 -5.18 32.85
CA HIS A 165 -6.96 -4.28 32.62
C HIS A 165 -7.34 -4.15 31.15
N LEU A 166 -6.38 -4.20 30.22
CA LEU A 166 -6.60 -4.15 28.77
C LEU A 166 -7.37 -5.37 28.23
N THR A 167 -7.35 -6.49 28.95
CA THR A 167 -8.09 -7.71 28.56
C THR A 167 -9.42 -7.87 29.28
N TRP A 168 -9.68 -7.05 30.30
CA TRP A 168 -10.92 -7.11 31.09
C TRP A 168 -12.01 -6.30 30.39
N GLN A 169 -13.12 -6.96 30.04
CA GLN A 169 -14.30 -6.32 29.43
C GLN A 169 -15.28 -5.73 30.47
N PHE A 170 -14.87 -5.66 31.75
CA PHE A 170 -15.76 -5.28 32.84
C PHE A 170 -15.42 -3.89 33.38
N GLY A 171 -16.23 -2.88 33.04
CA GLY A 171 -16.26 -1.59 33.73
C GLY A 171 -16.65 -0.41 32.82
N PRO A 172 -17.34 0.62 33.34
CA PRO A 172 -17.86 1.75 32.54
C PRO A 172 -16.78 2.73 32.05
N ASN A 173 -15.49 2.48 32.31
CA ASN A 173 -14.41 3.41 32.01
C ASN A 173 -13.40 2.80 31.03
N THR A 174 -13.61 3.10 29.75
CA THR A 174 -12.67 2.97 28.61
C THR A 174 -12.42 1.55 28.10
N ASP A 175 -13.19 1.14 27.10
CA ASP A 175 -12.93 -0.06 26.29
C ASP A 175 -11.71 0.15 25.38
N MET A 176 -10.52 0.11 26.00
CA MET A 176 -9.23 0.28 25.31
C MET A 176 -8.98 -0.83 24.28
N TYR A 177 -9.58 -2.01 24.47
CA TYR A 177 -9.48 -3.10 23.52
C TYR A 177 -10.21 -2.78 22.21
N SER A 178 -11.40 -2.19 22.29
CA SER A 178 -12.10 -1.68 21.11
C SER A 178 -11.36 -0.53 20.44
N VAL A 179 -10.67 0.34 21.19
CA VAL A 179 -9.81 1.38 20.59
C VAL A 179 -8.67 0.76 19.77
N LEU A 180 -8.00 -0.28 20.29
CA LEU A 180 -6.93 -0.96 19.56
C LEU A 180 -7.47 -1.71 18.33
N ARG A 181 -8.65 -2.33 18.44
CA ARG A 181 -9.34 -2.93 17.29
C ARG A 181 -9.75 -1.89 16.25
N LEU A 182 -10.18 -0.70 16.68
CA LEU A 182 -10.53 0.41 15.79
C LEU A 182 -9.29 0.99 15.10
N ILE A 183 -8.15 1.05 15.78
CA ILE A 183 -6.89 1.43 15.14
C ILE A 183 -6.51 0.40 14.08
N GLN A 184 -6.59 -0.90 14.40
CA GLN A 184 -6.29 -1.99 13.46
C GLN A 184 -7.26 -2.00 12.26
N SER A 185 -8.55 -2.10 12.53
CA SER A 185 -9.61 -1.27 11.97
C SER A 185 -9.29 -0.39 10.75
N ILE A 186 -8.97 0.85 11.10
CA ILE A 186 -8.81 2.00 10.22
C ILE A 186 -7.46 1.96 9.51
N THR A 187 -6.40 1.57 10.22
CA THR A 187 -5.02 1.74 9.73
C THR A 187 -4.41 0.46 9.14
N GLY A 188 -5.01 -0.70 9.43
CA GLY A 188 -4.43 -2.01 9.14
C GLY A 188 -3.28 -2.42 10.07
N VAL A 189 -2.78 -1.52 10.93
CA VAL A 189 -1.64 -1.77 11.80
C VAL A 189 -2.04 -2.73 12.91
N THR A 190 -1.25 -3.79 13.12
CA THR A 190 -1.53 -4.80 14.15
C THR A 190 -0.92 -4.40 15.49
N PRO A 191 -1.73 -4.08 16.52
CA PRO A 191 -1.21 -3.84 17.86
C PRO A 191 -0.83 -5.17 18.54
N ILE A 192 0.32 -5.19 19.20
CA ILE A 192 0.81 -6.30 20.02
C ILE A 192 0.99 -5.76 21.43
N ILE A 193 0.35 -6.38 22.42
CA ILE A 193 0.45 -5.96 23.82
C ILE A 193 1.33 -6.98 24.56
N MET A 194 2.36 -6.48 25.24
CA MET A 194 3.29 -7.29 26.03
C MET A 194 3.51 -6.62 27.37
N ASP A 195 3.63 -7.39 28.45
CA ASP A 195 3.99 -6.80 29.75
C ASP A 195 5.51 -6.69 29.87
N ALA A 196 5.95 -5.79 30.75
CA ALA A 196 7.37 -5.52 30.98
C ALA A 196 8.18 -6.77 31.39
N ASN A 197 7.58 -7.72 32.12
CA ASN A 197 8.29 -8.93 32.54
C ASN A 197 8.48 -9.89 31.36
N GLU A 198 7.44 -10.09 30.55
CA GLU A 198 7.51 -10.86 29.31
C GLU A 198 8.49 -10.24 28.32
N PHE A 199 8.50 -8.91 28.20
CA PHE A 199 9.45 -8.19 27.36
C PHE A 199 10.89 -8.39 27.82
N ARG A 200 11.16 -8.26 29.13
CA ARG A 200 12.50 -8.48 29.69
C ARG A 200 12.97 -9.91 29.47
N ALA A 201 12.13 -10.90 29.78
CA ALA A 201 12.45 -12.31 29.62
C ALA A 201 12.76 -12.69 28.16
N ARG A 202 12.00 -12.13 27.19
CA ARG A 202 12.20 -12.43 25.77
C ARG A 202 13.40 -11.72 25.15
N PHE A 203 13.66 -10.47 25.52
CA PHE A 203 14.59 -9.61 24.77
C PHE A 203 15.83 -9.16 25.55
N PHE A 204 15.86 -9.28 26.88
CA PHE A 204 16.99 -8.83 27.71
C PHE A 204 17.69 -9.97 28.43
N ASP A 205 16.94 -10.90 29.02
CA ASP A 205 17.51 -11.94 29.88
C ASP A 205 18.32 -13.01 29.09
N ASN A 206 18.21 -13.04 27.76
CA ASN A 206 18.89 -13.99 26.87
C ASN A 206 19.93 -13.36 25.93
N VAL A 207 20.36 -12.12 26.18
CA VAL A 207 21.32 -11.42 25.31
C VAL A 207 22.76 -11.85 25.64
N ASP A 208 23.56 -12.16 24.62
CA ASP A 208 24.99 -12.45 24.81
C ASP A 208 25.74 -11.17 25.23
N GLN A 209 26.53 -11.29 26.30
CA GLN A 209 27.29 -10.20 26.89
C GLN A 209 28.26 -9.57 25.87
N ARG A 210 28.80 -10.37 24.94
CA ARG A 210 29.72 -9.90 23.89
C ARG A 210 29.02 -9.01 22.85
N GLU A 211 27.77 -9.32 22.49
CA GLU A 211 26.98 -8.45 21.61
C GLU A 211 26.61 -7.14 22.31
N ALA A 212 26.28 -7.20 23.61
CA ALA A 212 25.99 -6.01 24.41
C ALA A 212 27.20 -5.07 24.51
N GLU A 213 28.41 -5.61 24.70
CA GLU A 213 29.66 -4.84 24.76
C GLU A 213 30.01 -4.19 23.41
N ALA A 214 29.85 -4.92 22.30
CA ALA A 214 30.09 -4.39 20.95
C ALA A 214 29.15 -3.22 20.57
N VAL A 215 27.91 -3.22 21.09
CA VAL A 215 26.96 -2.11 20.89
C VAL A 215 27.21 -0.96 21.88
N ALA A 216 27.76 -1.25 23.07
CA ALA A 216 28.08 -0.24 24.09
C ALA A 216 29.35 0.57 23.74
N GLU A 217 30.34 -0.02 23.09
CA GLU A 217 31.62 0.63 22.73
C GLU A 217 31.45 1.91 21.89
N PRO A 218 30.63 1.94 20.82
CA PRO A 218 30.34 3.17 20.06
C PRO A 218 29.71 4.28 20.94
N GLY A 219 28.83 3.91 21.87
CA GLY A 219 28.16 4.84 22.79
C GLY A 219 29.08 5.40 23.88
N LEU A 220 30.04 4.60 24.34
CA LEU A 220 31.12 5.02 25.27
C LEU A 220 32.13 5.94 24.58
N GLY A 221 32.43 5.71 23.30
CA GLY A 221 33.23 6.60 22.45
C GLY A 221 32.57 7.97 22.24
N MET A 222 31.26 8.00 21.99
CA MET A 222 30.48 9.25 21.91
C MET A 222 30.46 10.02 23.25
N ARG A 223 30.34 9.31 24.40
CA ARG A 223 30.39 9.95 25.73
C ARG A 223 31.76 10.59 26.02
N ARG A 224 32.87 9.98 25.59
CA ARG A 224 34.21 10.58 25.73
C ARG A 224 34.39 11.81 24.85
N LEU A 225 33.87 11.81 23.62
CA LEU A 225 33.96 12.96 22.71
C LEU A 225 33.24 14.20 23.26
N PHE A 226 32.09 14.02 23.92
CA PHE A 226 31.33 15.11 24.56
C PHE A 226 32.00 15.66 25.82
N MET A 227 32.74 14.85 26.59
CA MET A 227 33.49 15.33 27.75
C MET A 227 34.75 16.11 27.34
N THR A 228 35.48 15.70 26.31
CA THR A 228 36.70 16.40 25.86
C THR A 228 36.41 17.77 25.24
N ILE A 229 35.22 18.00 24.66
CA ILE A 229 34.82 19.33 24.14
C ILE A 229 34.47 20.30 25.27
N ARG A 230 34.08 19.80 26.45
CA ARG A 230 33.73 20.64 27.61
C ARG A 230 34.95 21.10 28.42
N GLU A 231 36.07 20.39 28.33
CA GLU A 231 37.33 20.75 29.02
C GLU A 231 38.26 21.66 28.20
N ARG A 232 37.96 21.97 26.92
CA ARG A 232 38.70 22.97 26.13
C ARG A 232 38.06 24.37 26.13
N LYS A 233 37.07 24.62 26.98
CA LYS A 233 36.41 25.92 27.14
C LYS A 233 36.34 26.38 28.61
N SER A 234 37.44 26.25 29.34
CA SER A 234 37.72 27.07 30.52
C SER A 234 39.07 27.75 30.36
#